data_AF-A0AA42NBF1-F1
#
_entry.id   AF-A0AA42NBF1-F1
#
_cell.length_a   1.000
_cell.length_b   1.000
_cell.length_c   1.000
_cell.angle_alpha   90.00
_cell.angle_beta   90.00
_cell.angle_gamma   90.00
#
_symmetry.space_group_name_H-M   'P 1'
#
loop_
_entity.id
_entity.type
_entity.pdbx_description
1 polymer ?
#
loop_
_entity_poly.entity_id
_entity_poly.type
_entity_poly.pdbx_seq_one_letter_code
_entity_poly.pdbx_strand_id
1 'polypeptide(L)'
;MSILIMSRLFRAQLGSSSRKMLAVRLADFADDNGKGIWPSVETLAQETELSVRTVQRLLADFVNEGLLIIVRKATGRPGEATRYDFDMRAIDRLPDAKQPETTGDTMSPVTPADQTGDTMTRVTPTTETGDTDCGEGCHHVTRTVIEPSIEPSVERDAPARGNLGDEEENPKAIETAFKRFFLSWKTAIHDSEPDARREWGALSPDERASALAHSESYQAVALSTGRKYLCSAAKYLKERRWVKLAEQSVQSPQTETTETFSVFSRAGRALLMMKLFLPVRALSLTLIEQNIIENKPEKKDLIWRDKKERQGWPEAVQLIERKRFTVTNHIVEISKDFERVAVNGPVWEAWKRAYAERCWPWPLAPERLEFAQFPPIPADVNDLDEAVSIAIDNFQTRLNEGRNDDAA
;
A
#
# COMPACT_ATOMS: atom_id res chain seq x y z
N MET A 1 8.97 5.33 -16.24
CA MET A 1 7.60 5.73 -15.86
C MET A 1 7.28 7.05 -16.50
N SER A 2 6.39 7.03 -17.50
CA SER A 2 5.89 8.26 -18.12
C SER A 2 4.45 8.55 -17.69
N ILE A 3 4.28 9.59 -16.87
CA ILE A 3 2.96 10.04 -16.41
C ILE A 3 2.11 10.63 -17.55
N LEU A 4 2.79 11.21 -18.55
CA LEU A 4 2.17 11.80 -19.75
C LEU A 4 1.42 10.72 -20.54
N ILE A 5 2.09 9.60 -20.81
CA ILE A 5 1.54 8.49 -21.60
C ILE A 5 0.41 7.81 -20.84
N MET A 6 0.58 7.58 -19.54
CA MET A 6 -0.49 7.05 -18.69
C MET A 6 -1.76 7.91 -18.76
N SER A 7 -1.61 9.23 -18.61
CA SER A 7 -2.73 10.16 -18.64
C SER A 7 -3.47 10.15 -19.98
N ARG A 8 -2.75 10.00 -21.11
CA ARG A 8 -3.36 9.82 -22.44
C ARG A 8 -4.10 8.48 -22.54
N LEU A 9 -3.49 7.38 -22.10
CA LEU A 9 -4.10 6.05 -22.17
C LEU A 9 -5.34 5.89 -21.27
N PHE A 10 -5.39 6.57 -20.12
CA PHE A 10 -6.58 6.59 -19.27
C PHE A 10 -7.78 7.24 -19.97
N ARG A 11 -7.53 8.35 -20.69
CA ARG A 11 -8.54 9.08 -21.46
C ARG A 11 -8.94 8.36 -22.75
N ALA A 12 -8.04 7.62 -23.37
CA ALA A 12 -8.29 6.89 -24.61
C ALA A 12 -9.24 5.68 -24.42
N GLN A 13 -10.02 5.34 -25.45
CA GLN A 13 -10.85 4.14 -25.51
C GLN A 13 -10.08 2.99 -26.17
N LEU A 14 -9.68 2.00 -25.35
CA LEU A 14 -8.86 0.83 -25.79
C LEU A 14 -9.68 -0.45 -26.03
N GLY A 15 -11.01 -0.34 -26.05
CA GLY A 15 -11.94 -1.43 -26.36
C GLY A 15 -12.31 -2.34 -25.19
N SER A 16 -11.39 -2.63 -24.26
CA SER A 16 -11.68 -3.43 -23.07
C SER A 16 -10.86 -3.00 -21.84
N SER A 17 -11.34 -3.37 -20.65
CA SER A 17 -10.64 -3.09 -19.39
C SER A 17 -9.25 -3.74 -19.36
N SER A 18 -9.12 -5.01 -19.76
CA SER A 18 -7.84 -5.72 -19.80
C SER A 18 -6.83 -5.07 -20.75
N ARG A 19 -7.29 -4.56 -21.91
CA ARG A 19 -6.44 -3.80 -22.83
C ARG A 19 -5.98 -2.49 -22.22
N LYS A 20 -6.90 -1.74 -21.59
CA LYS A 20 -6.57 -0.49 -20.93
C LYS A 20 -5.55 -0.68 -19.80
N MET A 21 -5.77 -1.65 -18.92
CA MET A 21 -4.85 -1.95 -17.82
C MET A 21 -3.47 -2.35 -18.30
N LEU A 22 -3.38 -3.23 -19.31
CA LEU A 22 -2.09 -3.64 -19.87
C LEU A 22 -1.34 -2.47 -20.52
N ALA A 23 -2.03 -1.63 -21.31
CA ALA A 23 -1.41 -0.46 -21.93
C ALA A 23 -0.88 0.53 -20.88
N VAL A 24 -1.66 0.82 -19.84
CA VAL A 24 -1.24 1.69 -18.73
C VAL A 24 -0.04 1.08 -18.00
N ARG A 25 -0.05 -0.24 -17.75
CA ARG A 25 1.08 -0.92 -17.11
C ARG A 25 2.36 -0.82 -17.92
N LEU A 26 2.28 -0.94 -19.24
CA LEU A 26 3.41 -0.77 -20.15
C LEU A 26 3.97 0.67 -20.13
N ALA A 27 3.12 1.68 -19.97
CA ALA A 27 3.54 3.08 -19.86
C ALA A 27 4.39 3.40 -18.61
N ASP A 28 4.31 2.57 -17.58
CA ASP A 28 5.18 2.68 -16.40
C ASP A 28 6.64 2.34 -16.70
N PHE A 29 6.88 1.47 -17.68
CA PHE A 29 8.23 1.12 -18.11
C PHE A 29 8.77 2.11 -19.15
N ALA A 30 7.90 2.82 -19.86
CA ALA A 30 8.29 3.77 -20.89
C ALA A 30 8.94 5.06 -20.31
N ASP A 31 9.80 5.68 -21.11
CA ASP A 31 10.22 7.07 -20.97
C ASP A 31 9.17 8.05 -21.55
N ASP A 32 9.41 9.36 -21.42
CA ASP A 32 8.47 10.39 -21.90
C ASP A 32 8.30 10.45 -23.42
N ASN A 33 9.17 9.77 -24.18
CA ASN A 33 9.05 9.60 -25.62
C ASN A 33 8.36 8.29 -26.01
N GLY A 34 7.88 7.51 -25.02
CA GLY A 34 7.23 6.22 -25.23
C GLY A 34 8.19 5.05 -25.43
N LYS A 35 9.48 5.23 -25.15
CA LYS A 35 10.50 4.24 -25.45
C LYS A 35 10.91 3.42 -24.24
N GLY A 36 11.47 2.24 -24.50
CA GLY A 36 12.19 1.46 -23.49
C GLY A 36 11.30 0.57 -22.63
N ILE A 37 10.39 -0.18 -23.26
CA ILE A 37 9.49 -1.10 -22.57
C ILE A 37 10.05 -2.51 -22.68
N TRP A 38 10.54 -3.09 -21.58
CA TRP A 38 11.12 -4.45 -21.57
C TRP A 38 10.73 -5.35 -20.37
N PRO A 39 9.51 -5.26 -19.80
CA PRO A 39 9.08 -6.21 -18.77
C PRO A 39 8.89 -7.62 -19.35
N SER A 40 9.03 -8.64 -18.50
CA SER A 40 8.70 -10.01 -18.89
C SER A 40 7.19 -10.21 -19.00
N VAL A 41 6.75 -11.19 -19.80
CA VAL A 41 5.32 -11.53 -19.90
C VAL A 41 4.76 -12.00 -18.56
N GLU A 42 5.56 -12.71 -17.76
CA GLU A 42 5.18 -13.19 -16.43
C GLU A 42 4.96 -12.03 -15.44
N THR A 43 5.86 -11.04 -15.47
CA THR A 43 5.73 -9.80 -14.69
C THR A 43 4.43 -9.07 -15.05
N LEU A 44 4.18 -8.87 -16.35
CA LEU A 44 2.95 -8.23 -16.82
C LEU A 44 1.69 -9.01 -16.43
N ALA A 45 1.72 -10.35 -16.51
CA ALA A 45 0.61 -11.19 -16.11
C ALA A 45 0.28 -11.05 -14.62
N GLN A 46 1.30 -11.10 -13.77
CA GLN A 46 1.14 -10.94 -12.33
C GLN A 46 0.58 -9.57 -11.96
N GLU A 47 1.13 -8.50 -12.53
CA GLU A 47 0.78 -7.12 -12.14
C GLU A 47 -0.53 -6.62 -12.75
N THR A 48 -0.98 -7.24 -13.85
CA THR A 48 -2.28 -6.92 -14.46
C THR A 48 -3.38 -7.90 -14.09
N GLU A 49 -3.06 -8.93 -13.28
CA GLU A 49 -3.96 -10.03 -12.91
C GLU A 49 -4.56 -10.75 -14.14
N LEU A 50 -3.81 -10.79 -15.25
CA LEU A 50 -4.21 -11.46 -16.49
C LEU A 50 -3.43 -12.78 -16.66
N SER A 51 -4.02 -13.75 -17.34
CA SER A 51 -3.27 -14.94 -17.73
C SER A 51 -2.14 -14.60 -18.70
N VAL A 52 -1.05 -15.35 -18.66
CA VAL A 52 0.10 -15.23 -19.60
C VAL A 52 -0.38 -15.25 -21.05
N ARG A 53 -1.32 -16.14 -21.39
CA ARG A 53 -1.90 -16.24 -22.72
C ARG A 53 -2.65 -14.97 -23.13
N THR A 54 -3.39 -14.36 -22.20
CA THR A 54 -4.09 -13.09 -22.47
C THR A 54 -3.09 -11.96 -22.70
N VAL A 55 -2.05 -11.84 -21.87
CA VAL A 55 -1.00 -10.82 -22.06
C VAL A 55 -0.31 -10.97 -23.41
N GLN A 56 0.10 -12.18 -23.78
CA GLN A 56 0.73 -12.44 -25.08
C GLN A 56 -0.17 -12.05 -26.25
N ARG A 57 -1.45 -12.43 -26.18
CA ARG A 57 -2.44 -12.05 -27.20
C ARG A 57 -2.58 -10.54 -27.31
N LEU A 58 -2.77 -9.84 -26.19
CA LEU A 58 -2.95 -8.38 -26.19
C LEU A 58 -1.69 -7.63 -26.66
N LEU A 59 -0.50 -8.11 -26.32
CA LEU A 59 0.75 -7.56 -26.86
C LEU A 59 0.84 -7.74 -28.39
N ALA A 60 0.43 -8.90 -28.90
CA ALA A 60 0.37 -9.13 -30.35
C ALA A 60 -0.66 -8.21 -31.03
N ASP A 61 -1.84 -8.05 -30.43
CA ASP A 61 -2.89 -7.14 -30.93
C ASP A 61 -2.38 -5.69 -30.98
N PHE A 62 -1.74 -5.20 -29.91
CA PHE A 62 -1.17 -3.85 -29.90
C PHE A 62 -0.07 -3.64 -30.95
N VAL A 63 0.72 -4.67 -31.25
CA VAL A 63 1.70 -4.59 -32.35
C VAL A 63 1.02 -4.58 -33.71
N ASN A 64 0.01 -5.44 -33.91
CA ASN A 64 -0.74 -5.52 -35.16
C ASN A 64 -1.51 -4.23 -35.47
N GLU A 65 -2.03 -3.56 -34.44
CA GLU A 65 -2.73 -2.28 -34.53
C GLU A 65 -1.77 -1.08 -34.65
N GLY A 66 -0.45 -1.30 -34.49
CA GLY A 66 0.56 -0.25 -34.54
C GLY A 66 0.63 0.62 -33.29
N LEU A 67 -0.01 0.22 -32.18
CA LEU A 67 0.13 0.90 -30.89
C LEU A 67 1.50 0.65 -30.25
N LEU A 68 2.05 -0.55 -30.44
CA LEU A 68 3.40 -0.93 -30.01
C LEU A 68 4.28 -1.27 -31.21
N ILE A 69 5.55 -0.88 -31.12
CA ILE A 69 6.59 -1.19 -32.09
C ILE A 69 7.60 -2.12 -31.43
N ILE A 70 7.91 -3.26 -32.07
CA ILE A 70 8.95 -4.17 -31.58
C ILE A 70 10.32 -3.62 -31.96
N VAL A 71 11.09 -3.17 -30.97
CA VAL A 71 12.46 -2.67 -31.14
C VAL A 71 13.46 -3.82 -31.19
N ARG A 72 13.24 -4.85 -30.37
CA ARG A 72 14.08 -6.06 -30.34
C ARG A 72 13.24 -7.27 -29.93
N LYS A 73 13.27 -8.34 -30.72
CA LYS A 73 12.65 -9.62 -30.37
C LYS A 73 13.48 -10.36 -29.33
N ALA A 74 12.82 -11.00 -28.37
CA ALA A 74 13.46 -11.96 -27.47
C ALA A 74 14.13 -13.09 -28.26
N THR A 75 15.29 -13.56 -27.79
CA THR A 75 16.05 -14.66 -28.42
C THR A 75 15.74 -16.02 -27.80
N GLY A 76 14.87 -16.07 -26.76
CA GLY A 76 14.57 -17.27 -25.99
C GLY A 76 15.58 -17.58 -24.88
N ARG A 77 16.62 -16.74 -24.71
CA ARG A 77 17.57 -16.85 -23.59
C ARG A 77 16.95 -16.31 -22.29
N PRO A 78 17.21 -16.94 -21.13
CA PRO A 78 16.80 -16.40 -19.84
C PRO A 78 17.29 -14.96 -19.66
N GLY A 79 16.40 -14.05 -19.28
CA GLY A 79 16.70 -12.63 -19.06
C GLY A 79 16.60 -11.72 -20.29
N GLU A 80 16.34 -12.26 -21.49
CA GLU A 80 16.14 -11.45 -22.71
C GLU A 80 14.65 -11.33 -23.07
N ALA A 81 13.97 -10.32 -22.51
CA ALA A 81 12.60 -9.99 -22.90
C ALA A 81 12.52 -9.20 -24.22
N THR A 82 11.38 -9.31 -24.91
CA THR A 82 11.08 -8.48 -26.09
C THR A 82 10.99 -7.02 -25.68
N ARG A 83 11.64 -6.14 -26.46
CA ARG A 83 11.62 -4.70 -26.23
C ARG A 83 10.62 -4.03 -27.15
N TYR A 84 9.76 -3.21 -26.57
CA TYR A 84 8.73 -2.44 -27.23
C TYR A 84 8.94 -0.94 -27.02
N ASP A 85 8.43 -0.14 -27.96
CA ASP A 85 8.19 1.28 -27.82
C ASP A 85 6.73 1.56 -28.19
N PHE A 86 6.12 2.60 -27.62
CA PHE A 86 4.82 3.10 -28.07
C PHE A 86 4.95 3.90 -29.37
N ASP A 87 4.00 3.74 -30.29
CA ASP A 87 3.80 4.72 -31.34
C ASP A 87 2.95 5.89 -30.80
N MET A 88 3.62 7.00 -30.51
CA MET A 88 2.98 8.20 -29.99
C MET A 88 1.91 8.76 -30.94
N ARG A 89 2.07 8.59 -32.26
CA ARG A 89 1.06 9.01 -33.24
C ARG A 89 -0.16 8.10 -33.20
N ALA A 90 0.01 6.82 -32.91
CA ALA A 90 -1.10 5.89 -32.73
C ALA A 90 -1.88 6.23 -31.44
N ILE A 91 -1.18 6.54 -30.33
CA ILE A 91 -1.81 7.00 -29.08
C ILE A 91 -2.65 8.25 -29.32
N ASP A 92 -2.11 9.23 -30.06
CA ASP A 92 -2.81 10.50 -30.33
C ASP A 92 -4.03 10.34 -31.25
N ARG A 93 -4.15 9.22 -31.96
CA ARG A 93 -5.30 8.90 -32.82
C ARG A 93 -6.36 8.05 -32.12
N LEU A 94 -6.09 7.57 -30.90
CA LEU A 94 -7.08 6.80 -30.16
C LEU A 94 -8.29 7.68 -29.84
N PRO A 95 -9.53 7.17 -29.98
CA PRO A 95 -10.71 7.94 -29.65
C PRO A 95 -10.75 8.23 -28.14
N ASP A 96 -11.11 9.45 -27.77
CA ASP A 96 -11.36 9.81 -26.38
C ASP A 96 -12.55 8.99 -25.84
N ALA A 97 -12.48 8.60 -24.56
CA ALA A 97 -13.61 8.01 -23.86
C ALA A 97 -14.78 9.00 -23.89
N LYS A 98 -15.95 8.55 -24.37
CA LYS A 98 -17.16 9.37 -24.42
C LYS A 98 -17.41 9.97 -23.03
N GLN A 99 -17.58 11.29 -22.95
CA GLN A 99 -18.19 11.90 -21.77
C GLN A 99 -19.59 11.30 -21.62
N PRO A 100 -20.04 10.95 -20.41
CA PRO A 100 -21.44 10.58 -20.23
C PRO A 100 -22.27 11.81 -20.64
N GLU A 101 -22.96 11.71 -21.76
CA GLU A 101 -24.10 12.55 -22.09
C GLU A 101 -24.99 12.55 -20.84
N THR A 102 -25.42 13.72 -20.37
CA THR A 102 -26.38 13.88 -19.28
C THR A 102 -27.71 13.23 -19.69
N THR A 103 -27.80 11.91 -19.59
CA THR A 103 -29.08 11.20 -19.59
C THR A 103 -29.72 11.50 -18.26
N GLY A 104 -30.55 12.54 -18.24
CA GLY A 104 -31.40 12.83 -17.09
C GLY A 104 -32.22 11.61 -16.77
N ASP A 105 -32.18 11.20 -15.50
CA ASP A 105 -33.12 10.23 -14.91
C ASP A 105 -34.54 10.68 -15.25
N THR A 106 -35.09 10.09 -16.31
CA THR A 106 -36.50 10.24 -16.65
C THR A 106 -37.19 9.09 -15.95
N MET A 107 -37.51 9.31 -14.68
CA MET A 107 -38.39 8.44 -13.91
C MET A 107 -39.71 8.33 -14.68
N SER A 108 -40.01 7.16 -15.25
CA SER A 108 -41.31 6.87 -15.83
C SER A 108 -42.39 7.02 -14.74
N PRO A 109 -43.52 7.71 -15.00
CA PRO A 109 -44.57 7.90 -14.00
C PRO A 109 -45.29 6.58 -13.74
N VAL A 110 -45.47 6.24 -12.47
CA VAL A 110 -46.37 5.18 -12.02
C VAL A 110 -47.81 5.70 -12.14
N THR A 111 -48.60 5.16 -13.05
CA THR A 111 -50.06 5.28 -13.03
C THR A 111 -50.65 4.09 -12.25
N PRO A 112 -51.61 4.33 -11.32
CA PRO A 112 -52.29 3.26 -10.61
C PRO A 112 -53.59 2.89 -11.32
N ALA A 113 -53.80 1.60 -11.64
CA ALA A 113 -55.12 0.95 -11.68
C ALA A 113 -55.02 -0.57 -11.92
N ASP A 114 -55.49 -1.32 -10.92
CA ASP A 114 -56.34 -2.53 -10.94
C ASP A 114 -55.99 -3.81 -11.74
N GLN A 115 -55.56 -4.81 -10.97
CA GLN A 115 -56.05 -6.19 -10.85
C GLN A 115 -56.55 -6.94 -12.10
N THR A 116 -55.80 -7.99 -12.51
CA THR A 116 -56.18 -9.43 -12.41
C THR A 116 -55.51 -10.25 -13.51
N GLY A 117 -54.82 -11.33 -13.10
CA GLY A 117 -54.82 -12.59 -13.85
C GLY A 117 -53.76 -12.83 -14.94
N ASP A 118 -52.73 -13.58 -14.53
CA ASP A 118 -52.28 -14.84 -15.14
C ASP A 118 -51.19 -14.88 -16.23
N THR A 119 -50.38 -15.93 -16.06
CA THR A 119 -49.47 -16.62 -17.00
C THR A 119 -48.13 -15.97 -17.39
N MET A 120 -47.07 -16.41 -16.70
CA MET A 120 -45.69 -16.29 -17.15
C MET A 120 -45.43 -17.14 -18.41
N THR A 121 -44.96 -16.49 -19.48
CA THR A 121 -44.47 -17.18 -20.68
C THR A 121 -42.95 -17.35 -20.60
N ARG A 122 -42.52 -18.60 -20.36
CA ARG A 122 -41.13 -19.06 -20.35
C ARG A 122 -40.67 -19.35 -21.79
N VAL A 123 -39.64 -18.67 -22.28
CA VAL A 123 -39.03 -18.97 -23.58
C VAL A 123 -37.78 -19.84 -23.38
N THR A 124 -37.98 -21.16 -23.41
CA THR A 124 -36.97 -22.18 -23.77
C THR A 124 -37.72 -23.45 -24.16
N PRO A 125 -37.57 -23.98 -25.39
CA PRO A 125 -37.92 -25.35 -25.69
C PRO A 125 -36.69 -26.25 -25.54
N THR A 126 -36.87 -27.29 -24.72
CA THR A 126 -35.99 -28.45 -24.56
C THR A 126 -36.33 -29.48 -25.64
N THR A 127 -35.34 -30.08 -26.31
CA THR A 127 -35.46 -31.49 -26.74
C THR A 127 -34.08 -32.14 -26.89
N GLU A 128 -34.05 -33.43 -26.53
CA GLU A 128 -32.92 -34.31 -26.32
C GLU A 128 -32.47 -35.05 -27.60
N THR A 129 -31.18 -35.39 -27.60
CA THR A 129 -30.51 -36.63 -28.03
C THR A 129 -31.21 -37.62 -28.98
N GLY A 130 -30.50 -38.00 -30.05
CA GLY A 130 -30.75 -39.21 -30.83
C GLY A 130 -29.65 -39.45 -31.88
N ASP A 131 -28.92 -40.55 -31.71
CA ASP A 131 -27.77 -41.03 -32.51
C ASP A 131 -28.23 -42.00 -33.61
N THR A 132 -27.64 -41.96 -34.82
CA THR A 132 -27.41 -43.12 -35.71
C THR A 132 -26.69 -42.74 -37.02
N ASP A 133 -25.50 -43.33 -37.19
CA ASP A 133 -25.00 -44.06 -38.39
C ASP A 133 -24.73 -43.29 -39.71
N CYS A 134 -23.70 -43.57 -40.52
CA CYS A 134 -22.60 -44.54 -40.53
C CYS A 134 -21.58 -44.11 -41.61
N GLY A 135 -20.38 -44.71 -41.61
CA GLY A 135 -19.57 -44.78 -42.83
C GLY A 135 -18.08 -45.06 -42.60
N GLU A 136 -17.70 -46.33 -42.72
CA GLU A 136 -16.32 -46.83 -42.98
C GLU A 136 -15.33 -46.94 -41.79
N GLY A 137 -15.51 -48.04 -41.06
CA GLY A 137 -14.51 -49.08 -40.82
C GLY A 137 -13.03 -48.73 -40.61
N CYS A 138 -12.52 -49.04 -39.41
CA CYS A 138 -11.23 -49.70 -39.27
C CYS A 138 -11.16 -50.62 -38.04
N HIS A 139 -10.80 -51.88 -38.33
CA HIS A 139 -10.45 -53.02 -37.48
C HIS A 139 -9.33 -52.67 -36.46
N HIS A 140 -9.00 -53.40 -35.37
CA HIS A 140 -9.21 -54.78 -34.93
C HIS A 140 -8.80 -54.90 -33.43
N VAL A 141 -9.60 -55.60 -32.60
CA VAL A 141 -9.24 -56.66 -31.63
C VAL A 141 -8.07 -56.40 -30.65
N THR A 142 -8.29 -56.30 -29.33
CA THR A 142 -8.42 -57.45 -28.41
C THR A 142 -9.08 -57.07 -27.07
N ARG A 143 -9.98 -57.95 -26.62
CA ARG A 143 -10.60 -58.05 -25.30
C ARG A 143 -9.57 -58.37 -24.20
N THR A 144 -9.73 -57.76 -23.03
CA THR A 144 -9.59 -58.46 -21.73
C THR A 144 -10.72 -58.02 -20.81
N VAL A 145 -11.55 -58.99 -20.42
CA VAL A 145 -12.60 -58.87 -19.40
C VAL A 145 -11.92 -58.86 -18.03
N ILE A 146 -12.18 -57.85 -17.22
CA ILE A 146 -11.92 -57.87 -15.78
C ILE A 146 -13.20 -57.38 -15.11
N GLU A 147 -13.89 -58.31 -14.44
CA GLU A 147 -15.10 -58.04 -13.67
C GLU A 147 -14.78 -57.16 -12.44
N PRO A 148 -15.69 -56.22 -12.06
CA PRO A 148 -15.45 -55.31 -10.94
C PRO A 148 -15.74 -56.00 -9.60
N SER A 149 -14.79 -55.93 -8.68
CA SER A 149 -14.99 -56.33 -7.28
C SER A 149 -15.46 -55.12 -6.47
N ILE A 150 -16.58 -55.32 -5.77
CA ILE A 150 -17.28 -54.39 -4.88
C ILE A 150 -16.60 -54.46 -3.50
N GLU A 151 -16.18 -53.31 -2.94
CA GLU A 151 -16.23 -53.07 -1.49
C GLU A 151 -16.05 -51.57 -1.16
N PRO A 152 -16.82 -50.99 -0.21
CA PRO A 152 -16.90 -49.54 0.00
C PRO A 152 -15.90 -49.03 1.05
N SER A 153 -15.18 -47.96 0.74
CA SER A 153 -14.35 -47.23 1.69
C SER A 153 -15.20 -46.24 2.50
N VAL A 154 -15.30 -46.52 3.80
CA VAL A 154 -16.01 -45.78 4.84
C VAL A 154 -15.41 -44.38 5.04
N GLU A 155 -16.25 -43.35 4.93
CA GLU A 155 -16.01 -41.99 5.42
C GLU A 155 -15.75 -42.00 6.92
N ARG A 156 -14.72 -41.30 7.39
CA ARG A 156 -14.49 -41.07 8.82
C ARG A 156 -14.41 -39.59 9.12
N ASP A 157 -15.37 -39.17 9.93
CA ASP A 157 -15.60 -37.87 10.51
C ASP A 157 -14.36 -37.26 11.22
N ALA A 158 -14.27 -35.95 11.10
CA ALA A 158 -13.47 -35.09 11.97
C ALA A 158 -14.11 -34.99 13.36
N PRO A 159 -13.30 -34.89 14.45
CA PRO A 159 -13.77 -34.26 15.66
C PRO A 159 -13.04 -32.93 15.90
N ALA A 160 -13.83 -31.88 16.07
CA ALA A 160 -13.44 -30.67 16.76
C ALA A 160 -13.54 -30.88 18.29
N ARG A 161 -12.44 -30.68 19.02
CA ARG A 161 -12.30 -29.89 20.27
C ARG A 161 -11.16 -30.40 21.14
N GLY A 162 -10.21 -29.49 21.39
CA GLY A 162 -9.57 -29.20 22.67
C GLY A 162 -8.95 -30.33 23.46
N ASN A 163 -7.61 -30.40 23.48
CA ASN A 163 -6.89 -30.88 24.63
C ASN A 163 -5.61 -30.06 24.82
N LEU A 164 -5.54 -29.32 25.93
CA LEU A 164 -4.32 -28.74 26.47
C LEU A 164 -3.53 -29.89 27.09
N GLY A 165 -2.32 -30.14 26.60
CA GLY A 165 -1.41 -31.15 27.16
C GLY A 165 -0.40 -31.61 26.13
N ASP A 166 0.79 -30.99 26.19
CA ASP A 166 2.05 -31.41 25.57
C ASP A 166 2.00 -31.68 24.05
N GLU A 167 2.01 -30.59 23.27
CA GLU A 167 2.27 -30.65 21.84
C GLU A 167 3.73 -31.07 21.58
N GLU A 168 3.97 -32.37 21.46
CA GLU A 168 5.14 -32.86 20.73
C GLU A 168 5.05 -32.32 19.29
N GLU A 169 5.83 -31.28 18.99
CA GLU A 169 5.85 -30.67 17.66
C GLU A 169 6.08 -31.73 16.58
N ASN A 170 5.17 -31.80 15.61
CA ASN A 170 5.25 -32.72 14.48
C ASN A 170 6.60 -32.54 13.75
N PRO A 171 7.48 -33.55 13.67
CA PRO A 171 8.81 -33.44 13.07
C PRO A 171 8.80 -32.90 11.63
N LYS A 172 7.73 -33.20 10.87
CA LYS A 172 7.55 -32.70 9.50
C LYS A 172 7.29 -31.20 9.47
N ALA A 173 6.56 -30.66 10.45
CA ALA A 173 6.28 -29.23 10.56
C ALA A 173 7.57 -28.46 10.89
N ILE A 174 8.39 -29.00 11.80
CA ILE A 174 9.69 -28.40 12.17
C ILE A 174 10.62 -28.33 10.96
N GLU A 175 10.75 -29.43 10.20
CA GLU A 175 11.60 -29.45 9.00
C GLU A 175 11.07 -28.53 7.89
N THR A 176 9.75 -28.43 7.74
CA THR A 176 9.14 -27.51 6.76
C THR A 176 9.41 -26.05 7.13
N ALA A 177 9.25 -25.71 8.42
CA ALA A 177 9.55 -24.37 8.94
C ALA A 177 11.05 -24.03 8.78
N PHE A 178 11.94 -24.98 9.08
CA PHE A 178 13.38 -24.84 8.86
C PHE A 178 13.71 -24.53 7.40
N LYS A 179 13.18 -25.32 6.45
CA LYS A 179 13.44 -25.11 5.02
C LYS A 179 12.98 -23.73 4.55
N ARG A 180 11.80 -23.28 4.99
CA ARG A 180 11.31 -21.95 4.68
C ARG A 180 12.23 -20.86 5.24
N PHE A 181 12.65 -20.98 6.49
CA PHE A 181 13.60 -20.07 7.13
C PHE A 181 14.94 -20.04 6.41
N PHE A 182 15.52 -21.21 6.11
CA PHE A 182 16.84 -21.30 5.50
C PHE A 182 16.83 -20.73 4.09
N LEU A 183 15.81 -21.05 3.29
CA LEU A 183 15.66 -20.52 1.92
C LEU A 183 15.41 -19.01 1.88
N SER A 184 14.81 -18.41 2.92
CA SER A 184 14.62 -16.95 2.99
C SER A 184 15.88 -16.20 3.45
N TRP A 185 16.92 -16.91 3.89
CA TRP A 185 18.16 -16.29 4.34
C TRP A 185 19.00 -15.82 3.14
N LYS A 186 19.34 -14.53 3.07
CA LYS A 186 20.03 -13.94 1.90
C LYS A 186 21.40 -14.56 1.58
N THR A 187 22.05 -15.18 2.57
CA THR A 187 23.35 -15.86 2.40
C THR A 187 23.22 -17.38 2.30
N ALA A 188 22.00 -17.94 2.21
CA ALA A 188 21.73 -19.37 2.20
C ALA A 188 22.52 -20.15 1.14
N ILE A 189 22.75 -19.56 -0.03
CA ILE A 189 23.52 -20.17 -1.13
C ILE A 189 24.96 -20.52 -0.71
N HIS A 190 25.53 -19.74 0.21
CA HIS A 190 26.91 -19.93 0.69
C HIS A 190 26.97 -20.55 2.09
N ASP A 191 25.82 -20.77 2.73
CA ASP A 191 25.73 -21.28 4.09
C ASP A 191 25.64 -22.82 4.13
N SER A 192 26.14 -23.40 5.21
CA SER A 192 26.01 -24.83 5.50
C SER A 192 24.59 -25.14 6.00
N GLU A 193 23.75 -25.69 5.11
CA GLU A 193 22.40 -26.19 5.48
C GLU A 193 22.43 -27.23 6.61
N PRO A 194 23.35 -28.22 6.64
CA PRO A 194 23.42 -29.20 7.73
C PRO A 194 23.71 -28.55 9.09
N ASP A 195 24.57 -27.54 9.15
CA ASP A 195 24.86 -26.84 10.40
C ASP A 195 23.65 -26.00 10.84
N ALA A 196 23.02 -25.26 9.93
CA ALA A 196 21.82 -24.50 10.25
C ALA A 196 20.68 -25.40 10.75
N ARG A 197 20.52 -26.59 10.15
CA ARG A 197 19.53 -27.60 10.57
C ARG A 197 19.81 -28.10 11.99
N ARG A 198 21.07 -28.37 12.32
CA ARG A 198 21.47 -28.79 13.67
C ARG A 198 21.13 -27.72 14.70
N GLU A 199 21.48 -26.46 14.43
CA GLU A 199 21.19 -25.36 15.36
C GLU A 199 19.68 -25.10 15.48
N TRP A 200 18.91 -25.25 14.39
CA TRP A 200 17.45 -25.14 14.40
C TRP A 200 16.75 -26.22 15.24
N GLY A 201 17.24 -27.46 15.15
CA GLY A 201 16.72 -28.58 15.94
C GLY A 201 17.01 -28.45 17.44
N ALA A 202 18.04 -27.68 17.81
CA ALA A 202 18.41 -27.45 19.21
C ALA A 202 17.56 -26.36 19.90
N LEU A 203 16.77 -25.58 19.16
CA LEU A 203 15.91 -24.53 19.71
C LEU A 203 14.59 -25.09 20.26
N SER A 204 14.01 -24.40 21.25
CA SER A 204 12.63 -24.68 21.70
C SER A 204 11.59 -24.21 20.66
N PRO A 205 10.32 -24.67 20.77
CA PRO A 205 9.21 -24.17 19.96
C PRO A 205 9.11 -22.64 19.93
N ASP A 206 9.14 -22.02 21.11
CA ASP A 206 9.03 -20.56 21.27
C ASP A 206 10.25 -19.83 20.69
N GLU A 207 11.43 -20.43 20.82
CA GLU A 207 12.67 -19.90 20.25
C GLU A 207 12.65 -19.97 18.72
N ARG A 208 12.14 -21.05 18.13
CA ARG A 208 11.94 -21.18 16.67
C ARG A 208 10.95 -20.13 16.15
N ALA A 209 9.81 -19.96 16.83
CA ALA A 209 8.82 -18.95 16.47
C ALA A 209 9.41 -17.54 16.53
N SER A 210 10.15 -17.23 17.59
CA SER A 210 10.83 -15.95 17.77
C SER A 210 11.92 -15.71 16.71
N ALA A 211 12.73 -16.73 16.42
CA ALA A 211 13.79 -16.65 15.42
C ALA A 211 13.23 -16.37 14.02
N LEU A 212 12.10 -16.99 13.66
CA LEU A 212 11.36 -16.73 12.41
C LEU A 212 10.87 -15.29 12.33
N ALA A 213 10.13 -14.85 13.34
CA ALA A 213 9.49 -13.53 13.36
C ALA A 213 10.51 -12.38 13.21
N HIS A 214 11.73 -12.55 13.73
CA HIS A 214 12.76 -11.51 13.71
C HIS A 214 13.82 -11.67 12.61
N SER A 215 13.75 -12.76 11.82
CA SER A 215 14.77 -13.11 10.82
C SER A 215 14.93 -12.06 9.73
N GLU A 216 13.83 -11.54 9.18
CA GLU A 216 13.86 -10.53 8.10
C GLU A 216 14.36 -9.18 8.62
N SER A 217 13.85 -8.73 9.78
CA SER A 217 14.26 -7.49 10.43
C SER A 217 15.75 -7.50 10.78
N TYR A 218 16.25 -8.60 11.33
CA TYR A 218 17.68 -8.76 11.59
C TYR A 218 18.52 -8.66 10.31
N GLN A 219 18.10 -9.33 9.24
CA GLN A 219 18.81 -9.27 7.95
C GLN A 219 18.83 -7.86 7.37
N ALA A 220 17.74 -7.10 7.49
CA ALA A 220 17.66 -5.72 7.04
C ALA A 220 18.63 -4.81 7.82
N VAL A 221 18.61 -4.89 9.16
CA VAL A 221 19.50 -4.11 10.03
C VAL A 221 20.97 -4.48 9.82
N ALA A 222 21.28 -5.77 9.75
CA ALA A 222 22.67 -6.23 9.56
C ALA A 222 23.28 -5.74 8.23
N LEU A 223 22.46 -5.63 7.18
CA LEU A 223 22.88 -5.12 5.88
C LEU A 223 22.95 -3.58 5.84
N SER A 224 22.14 -2.86 6.62
CA SER A 224 22.17 -1.39 6.69
C SER A 224 23.30 -0.85 7.57
N THR A 225 23.77 -1.62 8.56
CA THR A 225 24.82 -1.21 9.51
C THR A 225 26.25 -1.18 8.90
N GLY A 226 26.38 -1.26 7.56
CA GLY A 226 27.67 -1.15 6.87
C GLY A 226 28.64 -2.32 7.06
N ARG A 227 28.20 -3.44 7.67
CA ARG A 227 29.01 -4.67 7.74
C ARG A 227 29.10 -5.28 6.34
N LYS A 228 30.32 -5.63 5.92
CA LYS A 228 30.59 -6.18 4.57
C LYS A 228 29.80 -7.46 4.26
N TYR A 229 29.42 -8.24 5.26
CA TYR A 229 28.70 -9.51 5.07
C TYR A 229 27.70 -9.78 6.22
N LEU A 230 26.52 -10.28 5.84
CA LEU A 230 25.55 -10.88 6.75
C LEU A 230 26.14 -12.17 7.35
N CYS A 231 25.85 -12.46 8.62
CA CYS A 231 26.28 -13.73 9.22
C CYS A 231 25.49 -14.93 8.68
N SER A 232 26.07 -16.12 8.74
CA SER A 232 25.38 -17.34 8.32
C SER A 232 24.12 -17.62 9.14
N ALA A 233 23.15 -18.33 8.55
CA ALA A 233 21.92 -18.75 9.19
C ALA A 233 22.19 -19.56 10.47
N ALA A 234 23.14 -20.48 10.43
CA ALA A 234 23.56 -21.25 11.60
C ALA A 234 24.08 -20.35 12.74
N LYS A 235 24.84 -19.30 12.41
CA LYS A 235 25.38 -18.36 13.41
C LYS A 235 24.28 -17.51 14.03
N TYR A 236 23.27 -17.11 13.25
CA TYR A 236 22.08 -16.41 13.75
C TYR A 236 21.31 -17.26 14.77
N LEU A 237 21.08 -18.54 14.43
CA LEU A 237 20.40 -19.53 15.29
C LEU A 237 21.20 -19.80 16.57
N LYS A 238 22.47 -20.18 16.43
CA LYS A 238 23.36 -20.54 17.55
C LYS A 238 23.54 -19.41 18.56
N GLU A 239 23.71 -18.18 18.10
CA GLU A 239 23.94 -17.02 18.98
C GLU A 239 22.63 -16.32 19.41
N ARG A 240 21.46 -16.87 19.06
CA ARG A 240 20.15 -16.33 19.42
C ARG A 240 20.00 -14.84 19.11
N ARG A 241 20.45 -14.42 17.93
CA ARG A 241 20.62 -12.99 17.61
C ARG A 241 19.31 -12.19 17.55
N TRP A 242 18.15 -12.86 17.46
CA TRP A 242 16.84 -12.21 17.60
C TRP A 242 16.61 -11.65 19.00
N VAL A 243 17.20 -12.23 20.05
CA VAL A 243 17.03 -11.72 21.43
C VAL A 243 17.66 -10.34 21.55
N LYS A 244 18.89 -10.17 21.03
CA LYS A 244 19.58 -8.87 21.02
C LYS A 244 18.85 -7.83 20.16
N LEU A 245 18.24 -8.26 19.04
CA LEU A 245 17.42 -7.38 18.22
C LEU A 245 16.14 -6.97 18.95
N ALA A 246 15.47 -7.92 19.63
CA ALA A 246 14.27 -7.65 20.40
C ALA A 246 14.56 -6.65 21.53
N GLU A 247 15.65 -6.85 22.28
CA GLU A 247 16.14 -5.91 23.30
C GLU A 247 16.41 -4.51 22.73
N GLN A 248 17.01 -4.41 21.53
CA GLN A 248 17.21 -3.12 20.85
C GLN A 248 15.90 -2.49 20.34
N SER A 249 14.94 -3.28 19.86
CA SER A 249 13.64 -2.78 19.36
C SER A 249 12.71 -2.27 20.47
N VAL A 250 12.78 -2.86 21.67
CA VAL A 250 12.06 -2.38 22.86
C VAL A 250 12.64 -1.04 23.35
N GLN A 251 13.92 -0.79 23.07
CA GLN A 251 14.60 0.46 23.41
C GLN A 251 14.59 1.50 22.29
N SER A 252 14.13 1.18 21.08
CA SER A 252 14.21 2.10 19.94
C SER A 252 13.11 3.19 20.03
N PRO A 253 13.46 4.48 20.19
CA PRO A 253 12.51 5.60 20.27
C PRO A 253 11.65 5.78 18.99
N GLN A 254 12.06 5.14 17.90
CA GLN A 254 11.51 5.28 16.55
C GLN A 254 10.41 4.25 16.22
N THR A 255 10.13 3.27 17.08
CA THR A 255 9.08 2.26 16.81
C THR A 255 7.69 2.89 16.82
N GLU A 256 6.87 2.61 15.80
CA GLU A 256 5.48 3.06 15.74
C GLU A 256 4.60 2.31 16.74
N THR A 257 3.65 3.02 17.36
CA THR A 257 2.64 2.42 18.22
C THR A 257 1.64 1.60 17.43
N THR A 258 1.12 0.53 18.03
CA THR A 258 -0.05 -0.18 17.51
C THR A 258 -1.36 0.59 17.75
N GLU A 259 -1.38 1.48 18.74
CA GLU A 259 -2.51 2.38 18.99
C GLU A 259 -2.61 3.47 17.92
N THR A 260 -3.85 3.86 17.60
CA THR A 260 -4.15 4.95 16.67
C THR A 260 -4.64 6.18 17.41
N PHE A 261 -4.18 7.36 17.00
CA PHE A 261 -4.44 8.65 17.62
C PHE A 261 -5.15 9.60 16.66
N SER A 262 -5.72 10.70 17.19
CA SER A 262 -6.28 11.81 16.41
C SER A 262 -5.45 13.08 16.62
N VAL A 263 -5.53 14.06 15.70
CA VAL A 263 -4.80 15.35 15.82
C VAL A 263 -5.15 16.17 17.07
N PHE A 264 -6.25 15.84 17.77
CA PHE A 264 -6.67 16.51 19.00
C PHE A 264 -6.17 15.80 20.27
N SER A 265 -5.65 14.59 20.15
CA SER A 265 -5.01 13.85 21.25
C SER A 265 -3.59 14.36 21.52
N ARG A 266 -2.99 13.99 22.66
CA ARG A 266 -1.63 14.44 23.06
C ARG A 266 -0.59 14.05 22.01
N ALA A 267 -0.47 12.75 21.75
CA ALA A 267 0.47 12.21 20.78
C ALA A 267 0.19 12.71 19.35
N GLY A 268 -1.08 12.80 18.95
CA GLY A 268 -1.43 13.29 17.61
C GLY A 268 -1.18 14.79 17.41
N ARG A 269 -1.40 15.62 18.43
CA ARG A 269 -1.03 17.05 18.39
C ARG A 269 0.48 17.22 18.34
N ALA A 270 1.21 16.47 19.15
CA ALA A 270 2.67 16.51 19.16
C ALA A 270 3.25 16.14 17.79
N LEU A 271 2.73 15.08 17.16
CA LEU A 271 3.11 14.71 15.80
C LEU A 271 2.79 15.82 14.78
N LEU A 272 1.59 16.41 14.86
CA LEU A 272 1.20 17.52 13.99
C LEU A 272 2.19 18.69 14.12
N MET A 273 2.49 19.13 15.35
CA MET A 273 3.43 20.22 15.60
C MET A 273 4.84 19.88 15.11
N MET A 274 5.31 18.65 15.32
CA MET A 274 6.59 18.19 14.76
C MET A 274 6.65 18.37 13.24
N LYS A 275 5.56 18.07 12.52
CA LYS A 275 5.48 18.29 11.06
C LYS A 275 5.43 19.76 10.69
N LEU A 276 4.82 20.62 11.52
CA LEU A 276 4.75 22.07 11.32
C LEU A 276 6.10 22.78 11.55
N PHE A 277 6.98 22.21 12.38
CA PHE A 277 8.34 22.72 12.57
C PHE A 277 9.29 22.42 11.41
N LEU A 278 8.90 21.58 10.47
CA LEU A 278 9.70 21.34 9.27
C LEU A 278 9.69 22.60 8.37
N PRO A 279 10.77 22.83 7.59
CA PRO A 279 10.83 23.93 6.65
C PRO A 279 9.65 23.91 5.67
N VAL A 280 9.11 25.10 5.36
CA VAL A 280 8.06 25.28 4.36
C VAL A 280 8.52 24.70 3.03
N ARG A 281 7.67 23.89 2.39
CA ARG A 281 7.92 23.41 1.03
C ARG A 281 8.10 24.59 0.07
N ALA A 282 8.95 24.46 -0.95
CA ALA A 282 9.02 25.45 -2.01
C ALA A 282 7.65 25.60 -2.72
N LEU A 283 7.12 26.82 -2.73
CA LEU A 283 5.81 27.15 -3.30
C LEU A 283 5.99 28.06 -4.53
N SER A 284 5.22 27.77 -5.59
CA SER A 284 5.16 28.59 -6.81
C SER A 284 3.74 29.00 -7.11
N LEU A 285 3.52 30.26 -7.48
CA LEU A 285 2.19 30.73 -7.86
C LEU A 285 1.71 30.07 -9.16
N THR A 286 0.44 29.71 -9.23
CA THR A 286 -0.19 29.23 -10.46
C THR A 286 -0.42 30.39 -11.43
N LEU A 287 -0.63 30.08 -12.72
CA LEU A 287 -0.92 31.11 -13.74
C LEU A 287 -2.14 31.96 -13.36
N ILE A 288 -3.16 31.35 -12.75
CA ILE A 288 -4.38 32.03 -12.30
C ILE A 288 -4.06 32.99 -11.15
N GLU A 289 -3.30 32.54 -10.15
CA GLU A 289 -2.89 33.38 -9.01
C GLU A 289 -2.01 34.54 -9.46
N GLN A 290 -1.08 34.30 -10.39
CA GLN A 290 -0.23 35.34 -10.98
C GLN A 290 -1.09 36.42 -11.65
N ASN A 291 -2.02 36.02 -12.52
CA ASN A 291 -2.94 36.95 -13.17
C ASN A 291 -3.82 37.71 -12.15
N ILE A 292 -4.27 37.08 -11.07
CA ILE A 292 -5.03 37.78 -10.02
C ILE A 292 -4.16 38.83 -9.33
N ILE A 293 -2.90 38.53 -9.03
CA ILE A 293 -1.97 39.46 -8.38
C ILE A 293 -1.61 40.61 -9.32
N GLU A 294 -1.43 40.36 -10.61
CA GLU A 294 -1.18 41.40 -11.61
C GLU A 294 -2.35 42.37 -11.72
N ASN A 295 -3.59 41.87 -11.68
CA ASN A 295 -4.80 42.71 -11.74
C ASN A 295 -5.18 43.35 -10.39
N LYS A 296 -4.77 42.73 -9.27
CA LYS A 296 -5.13 43.12 -7.88
C LYS A 296 -3.94 42.91 -6.95
N PRO A 297 -2.92 43.77 -6.98
CA PRO A 297 -1.68 43.60 -6.22
C PRO A 297 -1.92 43.58 -4.70
N GLU A 298 -2.98 44.23 -4.21
CA GLU A 298 -3.39 44.21 -2.80
C GLU A 298 -3.78 42.81 -2.29
N LYS A 299 -4.09 41.86 -3.19
CA LYS A 299 -4.41 40.48 -2.83
C LYS A 299 -3.19 39.57 -2.70
N LYS A 300 -2.00 40.06 -3.05
CA LYS A 300 -0.77 39.27 -3.07
C LYS A 300 -0.51 38.55 -1.75
N ASP A 301 -0.57 39.29 -0.65
CA ASP A 301 -0.26 38.73 0.68
C ASP A 301 -1.31 37.70 1.10
N LEU A 302 -2.59 37.96 0.83
CA LEU A 302 -3.68 37.02 1.10
C LEU A 302 -3.51 35.70 0.35
N ILE A 303 -3.18 35.77 -0.94
CA ILE A 303 -2.95 34.59 -1.79
C ILE A 303 -1.74 33.80 -1.28
N TRP A 304 -0.64 34.47 -0.95
CA TRP A 304 0.53 33.80 -0.39
C TRP A 304 0.27 33.17 0.97
N ARG A 305 -0.54 33.79 1.84
CA ARG A 305 -0.95 33.22 3.13
C ARG A 305 -1.79 31.96 2.94
N ASP A 306 -2.87 32.02 2.15
CA ASP A 306 -3.74 30.86 1.88
C ASP A 306 -2.94 29.72 1.23
N LYS A 307 -2.03 30.05 0.30
CA LYS A 307 -1.18 29.05 -0.34
C LYS A 307 -0.20 28.40 0.63
N LYS A 308 0.42 29.18 1.53
CA LYS A 308 1.30 28.66 2.58
C LYS A 308 0.53 27.75 3.53
N GLU A 309 -0.65 28.17 3.96
CA GLU A 309 -1.49 27.38 4.87
C GLU A 309 -1.88 26.03 4.25
N ARG A 310 -2.30 26.03 2.98
CA ARG A 310 -2.77 24.81 2.30
C ARG A 310 -1.67 23.90 1.78
N GLN A 311 -0.54 24.45 1.36
CA GLN A 311 0.47 23.71 0.59
C GLN A 311 1.87 23.75 1.21
N GLY A 312 2.11 24.62 2.19
CA GLY A 312 3.41 24.79 2.83
C GLY A 312 3.86 23.56 3.61
N TRP A 313 2.93 22.85 4.25
CA TRP A 313 3.17 21.66 5.07
C TRP A 313 2.27 20.49 4.67
N PRO A 314 2.56 19.80 3.55
CA PRO A 314 1.68 18.76 3.01
C PRO A 314 1.43 17.61 4.00
N GLU A 315 2.45 17.23 4.78
CA GLU A 315 2.33 16.17 5.78
C GLU A 315 1.42 16.58 6.96
N ALA A 316 1.49 17.84 7.39
CA ALA A 316 0.61 18.37 8.45
C ALA A 316 -0.84 18.45 7.97
N VAL A 317 -1.07 18.93 6.75
CA VAL A 317 -2.41 18.97 6.12
C VAL A 317 -2.98 17.56 6.01
N GLN A 318 -2.19 16.59 5.54
CA GLN A 318 -2.62 15.20 5.45
C GLN A 318 -2.97 14.60 6.82
N LEU A 319 -2.21 14.94 7.89
CA LEU A 319 -2.55 14.51 9.25
C LEU A 319 -3.89 15.09 9.73
N ILE A 320 -4.16 16.35 9.41
CA ILE A 320 -5.43 17.03 9.76
C ILE A 320 -6.62 16.39 9.04
N GLU A 321 -6.47 16.03 7.77
CA GLU A 321 -7.52 15.38 6.98
C GLU A 321 -7.78 13.92 7.41
N ARG A 322 -6.76 13.24 7.94
CA ARG A 322 -6.87 11.86 8.42
C ARG A 322 -7.60 11.81 9.77
N LYS A 323 -8.58 10.91 9.88
CA LYS A 323 -9.31 10.70 11.15
C LYS A 323 -8.47 10.06 12.25
N ARG A 324 -7.64 9.06 11.90
CA ARG A 324 -6.80 8.29 12.83
C ARG A 324 -5.47 7.90 12.18
N PHE A 325 -4.39 7.85 12.96
CA PHE A 325 -3.04 7.46 12.50
C PHE A 325 -2.17 6.94 13.66
N THR A 326 -1.09 6.23 13.36
CA THR A 326 -0.08 5.76 14.34
C THR A 326 0.95 6.86 14.61
N VAL A 327 1.62 6.78 15.77
CA VAL A 327 2.63 7.75 16.20
C VAL A 327 3.85 6.97 16.74
N THR A 328 5.06 7.51 16.62
CA THR A 328 6.26 6.87 17.19
C THR A 328 6.29 7.00 18.71
N ASN A 329 6.82 5.99 19.41
CA ASN A 329 6.88 5.97 20.89
C ASN A 329 7.51 7.23 21.50
N HIS A 330 8.60 7.75 20.91
CA HIS A 330 9.22 8.99 21.38
C HIS A 330 8.26 10.20 21.40
N ILE A 331 7.38 10.30 20.41
CA ILE A 331 6.40 11.40 20.32
C ILE A 331 5.27 11.21 21.34
N VAL A 332 4.92 9.96 21.66
CA VAL A 332 4.00 9.68 22.76
C VAL A 332 4.61 10.14 24.08
N GLU A 333 5.87 9.79 24.33
CA GLU A 333 6.61 10.15 25.54
C GLU A 333 6.74 11.67 25.72
N ILE A 334 7.18 12.39 24.68
CA ILE A 334 7.36 13.85 24.75
C ILE A 334 6.03 14.61 24.90
N SER A 335 4.90 13.98 24.56
CA SER A 335 3.57 14.60 24.63
C SER A 335 2.86 14.38 25.97
N LYS A 336 3.46 13.65 26.92
CA LYS A 336 2.79 13.27 28.18
C LYS A 336 2.34 14.45 29.01
N ASP A 337 3.09 15.55 28.97
CA ASP A 337 2.87 16.79 29.71
C ASP A 337 1.94 17.77 28.99
N PHE A 338 1.38 17.40 27.83
CA PHE A 338 0.40 18.24 27.14
C PHE A 338 -0.84 18.42 28.01
N GLU A 339 -1.35 19.65 28.00
CA GLU A 339 -2.47 20.10 28.81
C GLU A 339 -3.77 20.12 28.03
N ARG A 340 -4.87 19.97 28.78
CA ARG A 340 -6.23 20.04 28.25
C ARG A 340 -6.65 21.49 28.06
N VAL A 341 -6.90 21.88 26.82
CA VAL A 341 -7.40 23.20 26.45
C VAL A 341 -8.85 23.09 26.00
N ALA A 342 -9.75 23.89 26.60
CA ALA A 342 -11.15 23.95 26.22
C ALA A 342 -11.31 24.51 24.80
N VAL A 343 -12.03 23.79 23.94
CA VAL A 343 -12.31 24.22 22.56
C VAL A 343 -13.15 25.51 22.59
N ASN A 344 -12.79 26.49 21.76
CA ASN A 344 -13.34 27.85 21.75
C ASN A 344 -13.11 28.67 23.03
N GLY A 345 -12.26 28.20 23.95
CA GLY A 345 -11.81 28.98 25.11
C GLY A 345 -10.74 30.02 24.75
N PRO A 346 -10.36 30.90 25.70
CA PRO A 346 -9.38 31.96 25.46
C PRO A 346 -8.00 31.43 25.04
N VAL A 347 -7.55 30.35 25.68
CA VAL A 347 -6.28 29.66 25.35
C VAL A 347 -6.35 29.01 23.97
N TRP A 348 -7.50 28.43 23.58
CA TRP A 348 -7.71 27.86 22.25
C TRP A 348 -7.63 28.93 21.15
N GLU A 349 -8.26 30.08 21.37
CA GLU A 349 -8.19 31.19 20.41
C GLU A 349 -6.78 31.80 20.33
N ALA A 350 -6.01 31.82 21.42
CA ALA A 350 -4.59 32.21 21.40
C ALA A 350 -3.75 31.24 20.55
N TRP A 351 -3.93 29.93 20.74
CA TRP A 351 -3.31 28.90 19.88
C TRP A 351 -3.68 29.07 18.40
N LYS A 352 -4.95 29.37 18.12
CA LYS A 352 -5.43 29.60 16.75
C LYS A 352 -4.79 30.84 16.11
N ARG A 353 -4.64 31.94 16.86
CA ARG A 353 -3.92 33.14 16.40
C ARG A 353 -2.44 32.83 16.13
N ALA A 354 -1.77 32.14 17.05
CA ALA A 354 -0.36 31.79 16.89
C ALA A 354 -0.10 30.90 15.64
N TYR A 355 -1.02 29.99 15.32
CA TYR A 355 -0.98 29.21 14.07
C TYR A 355 -1.21 30.11 12.84
N ALA A 356 -2.21 30.99 12.89
CA ALA A 356 -2.53 31.88 11.79
C ALA A 356 -1.38 32.86 11.45
N GLU A 357 -0.67 33.37 12.47
CA GLU A 357 0.51 34.21 12.31
C GLU A 357 1.64 33.48 11.56
N ARG A 358 1.84 32.20 11.88
CA ARG A 358 2.83 31.31 11.24
C ARG A 358 2.36 30.75 9.90
N CYS A 359 1.14 31.07 9.46
CA CYS A 359 0.47 30.48 8.30
C CYS A 359 0.38 28.95 8.40
N TRP A 360 0.28 28.40 9.60
CA TRP A 360 0.13 26.96 9.81
C TRP A 360 -1.32 26.52 9.60
N PRO A 361 -1.56 25.37 8.96
CA PRO A 361 -2.90 24.82 8.83
C PRO A 361 -3.51 24.51 10.19
N TRP A 362 -4.75 24.95 10.40
CA TRP A 362 -5.49 24.75 11.65
C TRP A 362 -6.50 23.59 11.53
N PRO A 363 -6.48 22.59 12.43
CA PRO A 363 -7.46 21.52 12.41
C PRO A 363 -8.83 22.00 12.90
N LEU A 364 -9.86 21.78 12.09
CA LEU A 364 -11.24 22.06 12.45
C LEU A 364 -11.73 21.06 13.52
N ALA A 365 -12.06 21.57 14.71
CA ALA A 365 -12.57 20.76 15.80
C ALA A 365 -13.94 20.15 15.43
N PRO A 366 -14.14 18.83 15.64
CA PRO A 366 -15.45 18.20 15.54
C PRO A 366 -16.45 18.85 16.51
N GLU A 367 -17.74 18.92 16.15
CA GLU A 367 -18.78 19.60 16.94
C GLU A 367 -18.88 19.13 18.40
N ARG A 368 -18.56 17.85 18.67
CA ARG A 368 -18.64 17.24 20.01
C ARG A 368 -17.33 17.30 20.80
N LEU A 369 -16.29 17.92 20.26
CA LEU A 369 -14.99 17.99 20.92
C LEU A 369 -14.97 19.13 21.94
N GLU A 370 -14.99 18.79 23.22
CA GLU A 370 -14.95 19.78 24.31
C GLU A 370 -13.53 20.25 24.64
N PHE A 371 -12.54 19.35 24.52
CA PHE A 371 -11.15 19.63 24.86
C PHE A 371 -10.20 19.10 23.80
N ALA A 372 -9.14 19.85 23.55
CA ALA A 372 -7.99 19.43 22.77
C ALA A 372 -6.72 19.49 23.62
N GLN A 373 -5.66 18.84 23.14
CA GLN A 373 -4.39 18.77 23.84
C GLN A 373 -3.39 19.73 23.18
N PHE A 374 -2.62 20.47 23.98
CA PHE A 374 -1.56 21.38 23.54
C PHE A 374 -0.37 21.33 24.51
N PRO A 375 0.83 21.78 24.09
CA PRO A 375 1.95 22.00 25.01
C PRO A 375 1.55 22.91 26.19
N PRO A 376 2.14 22.69 27.37
CA PRO A 376 1.88 23.51 28.55
C PRO A 376 2.32 24.96 28.31
N ILE A 377 1.50 25.91 28.75
CA ILE A 377 1.80 27.34 28.68
C ILE A 377 2.42 27.83 30.01
N PRO A 378 3.38 28.77 29.99
CA PRO A 378 3.96 29.33 31.20
C PRO A 378 2.91 30.08 32.03
N ALA A 379 2.79 29.73 33.31
CA ALA A 379 1.77 30.30 34.21
C ALA A 379 2.11 31.73 34.68
N ASP A 380 3.37 32.16 34.53
CA ASP A 380 3.89 33.46 34.91
C ASP A 380 3.68 34.54 33.84
N VAL A 381 3.22 34.16 32.63
CA VAL A 381 2.97 35.08 31.52
C VAL A 381 1.48 35.39 31.41
N ASN A 382 1.12 36.65 31.64
CA ASN A 382 -0.29 37.10 31.62
C ASN A 382 -0.87 37.22 30.20
N ASP A 383 -0.03 37.54 29.21
CA ASP A 383 -0.45 37.59 27.81
C ASP A 383 -0.50 36.18 27.23
N LEU A 384 -1.70 35.73 26.84
CA LEU A 384 -1.90 34.39 26.31
C LEU A 384 -1.22 34.17 24.96
N ASP A 385 -1.11 35.20 24.12
CA ASP A 385 -0.48 35.06 22.80
C ASP A 385 1.04 34.90 22.96
N GLU A 386 1.64 35.65 23.91
CA GLU A 386 3.04 35.49 24.32
C GLU A 386 3.28 34.11 24.96
N ALA A 387 2.42 33.70 25.91
CA ALA A 387 2.53 32.42 26.60
C ALA A 387 2.47 31.23 25.62
N VAL A 388 1.57 31.30 24.64
CA VAL A 388 1.47 30.29 23.56
C VAL A 388 2.72 30.30 22.68
N SER A 389 3.26 31.47 22.32
CA SER A 389 4.49 31.52 21.53
C SER A 389 5.66 30.87 22.27
N ILE A 390 5.82 31.14 23.56
CA ILE A 390 6.84 30.51 24.41
C ILE A 390 6.62 29.00 24.48
N ALA A 391 5.37 28.53 24.61
CA ALA A 391 5.06 27.10 24.63
C ALA A 391 5.44 26.39 23.33
N ILE A 392 5.24 27.05 22.17
CA ILE A 392 5.67 26.53 20.87
C ILE A 392 7.20 26.38 20.83
N ASP A 393 7.94 27.40 21.24
CA ASP A 393 9.40 27.41 21.18
C ASP A 393 10.02 26.40 22.16
N ASN A 394 9.46 26.29 23.37
CA ASN A 394 9.84 25.28 24.36
C ASN A 394 9.63 23.87 23.82
N PHE A 395 8.49 23.61 23.17
CA PHE A 395 8.20 22.30 22.60
C PHE A 395 9.12 21.98 21.41
N GLN A 396 9.42 22.97 20.55
CA GLN A 396 10.38 22.81 19.46
C GLN A 396 11.78 22.47 19.97
N THR A 397 12.21 23.12 21.05
CA THR A 397 13.52 22.89 21.68
C THR A 397 13.61 21.46 22.22
N ARG A 398 12.60 21.00 22.96
CA ARG A 398 12.54 19.62 23.49
C ARG A 398 12.58 18.56 22.38
N LEU A 399 11.90 18.80 21.26
CA LEU A 399 11.95 17.90 20.09
C LEU A 399 13.35 17.82 19.47
N ASN A 400 14.14 18.88 19.56
CA ASN A 400 15.50 18.92 19.03
C ASN A 400 16.52 18.33 20.01
N GLU A 401 16.32 18.50 21.33
CA GLU A 401 17.15 17.88 22.37
C GLU A 401 17.13 16.35 22.27
N GLY A 402 15.95 15.75 22.11
CA GLY A 402 15.81 14.31 21.93
C GLY A 402 16.40 13.75 20.63
N ARG A 403 16.76 14.60 19.65
CA ARG A 403 17.45 14.19 18.41
C ARG A 403 18.97 14.21 18.53
N ASN A 404 19.54 14.99 19.45
CA ASN A 404 20.98 15.09 19.62
C ASN A 404 21.57 13.93 20.43
N ASP A 405 20.77 13.31 21.30
CA ASP A 405 21.17 12.11 22.06
C ASP A 405 21.27 10.84 21.19
N ASP A 406 20.68 10.84 19.99
CA ASP A 406 20.74 9.73 19.02
C ASP A 406 21.97 9.81 18.08
N ALA A 407 22.81 10.84 18.20
CA ALA A 407 23.98 11.07 17.36
C ALA A 407 25.34 10.94 18.08
N ALA A 408 25.34 10.50 19.35
CA ALA A 408 26.54 10.34 20.17
C ALA A 408 26.99 8.88 20.33
#